data_AF-A0A7J7NKE6-F1
#
_entry.id   AF-A0A7J7NKE6-F1
#
_cell.length_a   1.000
_cell.length_b   1.000
_cell.length_c   1.000
_cell.angle_alpha   90.00
_cell.angle_beta   90.00
_cell.angle_gamma   90.00
#
_symmetry.space_group_name_H-M   'P 1'
#
loop_
_entity.id
_entity.type
_entity.pdbx_description
1 polymer ?
#
loop_
_entity_poly.entity_id
_entity_poly.type
_entity_poly.pdbx_seq_one_letter_code
_entity_poly.pdbx_strand_id
1 'polypeptide(L)'
;MLMKVLQAQSNSSKLATEAIINHRNIAVFSVGEKIMGLFEVTLKEPKKESQKQSWYAGRVIVVAGTMTSDLSKGTDAIKSVFSILVRNNKMDSDDLNGLKPEKINGEIELKEVNFCYPSKFKQMIFVGLSPKVQPMTNVALVGQSGSGKPTIIGLISRFCDPLSSKVIFALVSQEPMLFAGAILENIS
;
A
#
# COMPACT_ATOMS: atom_id res chain seq x y z
N MET A 1 0.44 -25.74 36.85
CA MET A 1 -0.56 -26.50 36.06
C MET A 1 0.09 -27.71 35.40
N LEU A 2 1.16 -27.53 34.62
CA LEU A 2 1.94 -28.62 33.99
C LEU A 2 2.43 -29.70 34.99
N MET A 3 2.95 -29.27 36.15
CA MET A 3 3.40 -30.18 37.21
C MET A 3 2.30 -31.11 37.73
N LYS A 4 1.03 -30.68 37.73
CA LYS A 4 -0.10 -31.53 38.18
C LYS A 4 -0.44 -32.60 37.14
N VAL A 5 -0.39 -32.25 35.85
CA VAL A 5 -0.61 -33.20 34.75
C VAL A 5 0.50 -34.24 34.70
N LEU A 6 1.77 -33.81 34.84
CA LEU A 6 2.92 -34.71 34.89
C LEU A 6 2.86 -35.65 36.10
N GLN A 7 2.45 -35.14 37.27
CA GLN A 7 2.28 -35.97 38.46
C GLN A 7 1.17 -37.02 38.29
N ALA A 8 0.00 -36.63 37.77
CA ALA A 8 -1.10 -37.54 37.51
C ALA A 8 -0.72 -38.61 36.46
N GLN A 9 0.02 -38.21 35.42
CA GLN A 9 0.53 -39.13 34.41
C GLN A 9 1.54 -40.11 35.01
N SER A 10 2.49 -39.64 35.83
CA SER A 10 3.43 -40.51 36.55
C SER A 10 2.71 -41.51 37.45
N ASN A 11 1.71 -41.08 38.21
CA ASN A 11 0.90 -41.96 39.06
C ASN A 11 0.12 -42.99 38.24
N SER A 12 -0.45 -42.60 37.10
CA SER A 12 -1.14 -43.53 36.18
C SER A 12 -0.18 -44.56 35.57
N SER A 13 1.03 -44.13 35.20
CA SER A 13 2.05 -45.03 34.67
C SER A 13 2.52 -46.03 35.73
N LYS A 14 2.70 -45.58 36.99
CA LYS A 14 3.03 -46.47 38.12
C LYS A 14 1.95 -47.53 38.33
N LEU A 15 0.69 -47.11 38.37
CA LEU A 15 -0.46 -48.03 38.51
C LEU A 15 -0.51 -49.05 37.36
N ALA A 16 -0.29 -48.60 36.12
CA ALA A 16 -0.25 -49.48 34.95
C ALA A 16 0.93 -50.46 35.02
N THR A 17 2.12 -50.01 35.46
CA THR A 17 3.29 -50.89 35.61
C THR A 17 3.07 -51.94 36.68
N GLU A 18 2.49 -51.57 37.84
CA GLU A 18 2.17 -52.53 38.90
C GLU A 18 1.13 -53.55 38.46
N ALA A 19 0.14 -53.13 37.67
CA ALA A 19 -0.86 -54.02 37.10
C ALA A 19 -0.25 -55.04 36.12
N ILE A 20 0.72 -54.61 35.31
CA ILE A 20 1.43 -55.50 34.36
C ILE A 20 2.30 -56.51 35.12
N ILE A 21 3.07 -56.05 36.11
CA ILE A 21 3.93 -56.91 36.93
C ILE A 21 3.10 -58.00 37.64
N ASN A 22 1.91 -57.64 38.13
CA ASN A 22 1.03 -58.53 38.89
C ASN A 22 -0.09 -59.18 38.07
N HIS A 23 0.02 -59.22 36.75
CA HIS A 23 -1.08 -59.61 35.85
C HIS A 23 -1.67 -60.99 36.15
N ARG A 24 -0.85 -61.99 36.54
CA ARG A 24 -1.34 -63.33 36.90
C ARG A 24 -2.24 -63.31 38.14
N ASN A 25 -1.88 -62.53 39.16
CA ASN A 25 -2.68 -62.40 40.38
C ASN A 25 -4.00 -61.69 40.08
N ILE A 26 -3.96 -60.65 39.26
CA ILE A 26 -5.16 -59.89 38.86
C ILE A 26 -6.14 -60.77 38.10
N ALA A 27 -5.64 -61.63 37.20
CA ALA A 27 -6.45 -62.58 36.46
C ALA A 27 -7.08 -63.66 37.37
N VAL A 28 -6.33 -64.16 38.35
CA VAL A 28 -6.82 -65.19 39.30
C VAL A 28 -7.87 -64.63 40.27
N PHE A 29 -7.68 -63.40 40.76
CA PHE A 29 -8.62 -62.76 41.69
C PHE A 29 -9.76 -61.97 40.99
N SER A 30 -9.77 -61.93 39.65
CA SER A 30 -10.77 -61.20 38.85
C SER A 30 -10.92 -59.71 39.23
N VAL A 31 -9.81 -59.04 39.59
CA VAL A 31 -9.82 -57.63 40.04
C VAL A 31 -9.53 -56.63 38.90
N GLY A 32 -9.43 -57.11 37.65
CA GLY A 32 -9.06 -56.30 36.48
C GLY A 32 -9.95 -55.07 36.26
N GLU A 33 -11.26 -55.22 36.40
CA GLU A 33 -12.21 -54.11 36.22
C GLU A 33 -12.02 -52.98 37.24
N LYS A 34 -11.66 -53.33 38.48
CA LYS A 34 -11.44 -52.34 39.56
C LYS A 34 -10.17 -51.52 39.30
N ILE A 35 -9.12 -52.14 38.77
CA ILE A 35 -7.87 -51.47 38.39
C ILE A 35 -8.12 -50.56 37.18
N MET A 36 -8.88 -51.03 36.20
CA MET A 36 -9.29 -50.23 35.05
C MET A 36 -10.13 -49.02 35.46
N GLY A 37 -11.06 -49.17 36.41
CA GLY A 37 -11.82 -48.05 36.97
C GLY A 37 -10.94 -47.02 37.68
N LEU A 38 -9.95 -47.45 38.48
CA LEU A 38 -9.02 -46.54 39.14
C LEU A 38 -8.13 -45.80 38.14
N PHE A 39 -7.70 -46.50 37.08
CA PHE A 39 -6.93 -45.90 35.98
C PHE A 39 -7.75 -44.85 35.21
N GLU A 40 -9.01 -45.15 34.90
CA GLU A 40 -9.91 -44.21 34.22
C GLU A 40 -10.15 -42.93 35.04
N VAL A 41 -10.39 -43.07 36.35
CA VAL A 41 -10.54 -41.93 37.26
C VAL A 41 -9.26 -41.09 37.30
N THR A 42 -8.09 -41.73 37.39
CA THR A 42 -6.78 -41.05 37.43
C THR A 42 -6.52 -40.26 36.13
N LEU A 43 -7.00 -40.74 34.98
CA LEU A 43 -6.81 -40.08 33.68
C LEU A 43 -7.89 -39.04 33.32
N LYS A 44 -9.05 -39.03 33.98
CA LYS A 44 -10.17 -38.15 33.62
C LYS A 44 -9.82 -36.67 33.71
N GLU A 45 -9.11 -36.27 34.77
CA GLU A 45 -8.66 -34.89 34.97
C GLU A 45 -7.59 -34.44 33.95
N PRO A 46 -6.47 -35.17 33.76
CA PRO A 46 -5.47 -34.85 32.73
C PRO A 46 -6.07 -34.74 31.32
N LYS A 47 -7.00 -35.63 30.96
CA LYS A 47 -7.63 -35.61 29.63
C LYS A 47 -8.45 -34.34 29.41
N LYS A 48 -9.25 -33.91 30.39
CA LYS A 48 -10.02 -32.65 30.30
C LYS A 48 -9.11 -31.43 30.18
N GLU A 49 -8.03 -31.41 30.95
CA GLU A 49 -7.06 -30.30 30.88
C GLU A 49 -6.33 -30.27 29.54
N SER A 50 -5.91 -31.43 29.02
CA SER A 50 -5.28 -31.54 27.70
C SER A 50 -6.17 -31.00 26.57
N GLN A 51 -7.48 -31.31 26.59
CA GLN A 51 -8.43 -30.77 25.61
C GLN A 51 -8.56 -29.25 25.68
N LYS A 52 -8.59 -28.67 26.90
CA LYS A 52 -8.61 -27.21 27.07
C LYS A 52 -7.34 -26.56 26.53
N GLN A 53 -6.18 -27.13 26.84
CA GLN A 53 -4.89 -26.63 26.35
C GLN A 53 -4.82 -26.69 24.82
N SER A 54 -5.31 -27.78 24.21
CA SER A 54 -5.39 -27.90 22.75
C SER A 54 -6.27 -26.82 22.12
N TRP A 55 -7.43 -26.51 22.74
CA TRP A 55 -8.31 -25.45 22.26
C TRP A 55 -7.66 -24.06 22.33
N TYR A 56 -6.97 -23.75 23.44
CA TYR A 56 -6.23 -22.49 23.57
C TYR A 56 -5.09 -22.38 22.56
N ALA A 57 -4.30 -23.45 22.38
CA ALA A 57 -3.23 -23.48 21.40
C ALA A 57 -3.76 -23.25 19.97
N GLY A 58 -4.89 -23.88 19.61
CA GLY A 58 -5.55 -23.68 18.32
C GLY A 58 -5.97 -22.22 18.10
N ARG A 59 -6.56 -21.56 19.11
CA ARG A 59 -6.90 -20.13 19.01
C ARG A 59 -5.68 -19.25 18.83
N VAL A 60 -4.59 -19.51 19.54
CA VAL A 60 -3.34 -18.74 19.42
C VAL A 60 -2.76 -18.86 18.01
N ILE A 61 -2.74 -20.07 17.44
CA ILE A 61 -2.25 -20.31 16.07
C ILE A 61 -3.10 -19.56 15.04
N VAL A 62 -4.43 -19.63 15.16
CA VAL A 62 -5.34 -18.94 14.23
C VAL A 62 -5.17 -17.43 14.31
N VAL A 63 -5.14 -16.85 15.51
CA VAL A 63 -4.96 -15.41 15.70
C VAL A 63 -3.61 -14.97 15.13
N ALA A 64 -2.53 -15.65 15.47
CA ALA A 64 -1.20 -15.34 14.94
C ALA A 64 -1.16 -15.43 13.40
N GLY A 65 -1.80 -16.45 12.81
CA GLY A 65 -1.91 -16.60 11.37
C GLY A 65 -2.64 -15.44 10.70
N THR A 66 -3.79 -15.02 11.23
CA THR A 66 -4.57 -13.90 10.67
C THR A 66 -3.82 -12.57 10.71
N MET A 67 -3.08 -12.29 11.79
CA MET A 67 -2.32 -11.05 11.96
C MET A 67 -1.25 -10.83 10.89
N THR A 68 -0.65 -11.89 10.36
CA THR A 68 0.38 -11.77 9.31
C THR A 68 -0.16 -11.13 8.03
N SER A 69 -1.42 -11.40 7.70
CA SER A 69 -2.07 -10.90 6.48
C SER A 69 -2.46 -9.43 6.59
N ASP A 70 -2.84 -8.97 7.78
CA ASP A 70 -3.14 -7.56 8.03
C ASP A 70 -1.85 -6.74 8.03
N LEU A 71 -0.77 -7.29 8.58
CA LEU A 71 0.55 -6.64 8.54
C LEU A 71 1.05 -6.49 7.10
N SER A 72 0.95 -7.53 6.27
CA SER A 72 1.39 -7.43 4.86
C SER A 72 0.59 -6.38 4.09
N LYS A 73 -0.75 -6.40 4.18
CA LYS A 73 -1.62 -5.38 3.58
C LYS A 73 -1.29 -3.98 4.07
N GLY A 74 -1.05 -3.82 5.37
CA GLY A 74 -0.64 -2.55 5.96
C GLY A 74 0.68 -2.05 5.38
N THR A 75 1.68 -2.93 5.24
CA THR A 75 2.96 -2.54 4.64
C THR A 75 2.84 -2.14 3.17
N ASP A 76 1.97 -2.79 2.39
CA ASP A 76 1.76 -2.45 0.98
C ASP A 76 1.01 -1.12 0.81
N ALA A 77 0.01 -0.87 1.67
CA ALA A 77 -0.67 0.43 1.72
C ALA A 77 0.31 1.57 2.04
N ILE A 78 1.17 1.37 3.04
CA ILE A 78 2.20 2.35 3.42
C ILE A 78 3.15 2.60 2.24
N LYS A 79 3.64 1.56 1.56
CA LYS A 79 4.50 1.72 0.37
C LYS A 79 3.84 2.55 -0.72
N SER A 80 2.54 2.35 -0.99
CA SER A 80 1.80 3.13 -1.98
C SER A 80 1.64 4.60 -1.59
N VAL A 81 1.47 4.90 -0.31
CA VAL A 81 1.35 6.28 0.16
C VAL A 81 2.72 6.97 0.12
N PHE A 82 3.75 6.29 0.61
CA PHE A 82 5.13 6.81 0.60
C PHE A 82 5.68 7.00 -0.81
N SER A 83 5.30 6.16 -1.78
CA SER A 83 5.73 6.33 -3.17
C SER A 83 5.18 7.61 -3.82
N ILE A 84 4.10 8.18 -3.28
CA ILE A 84 3.55 9.47 -3.69
C ILE A 84 4.18 10.60 -2.88
N LEU A 85 4.25 10.46 -1.55
CA LEU A 85 4.76 11.51 -0.64
C LEU A 85 6.24 11.82 -0.84
N VAL A 86 7.07 10.80 -1.07
CA VAL A 86 8.54 10.93 -1.19
C VAL A 86 8.97 11.01 -2.66
N ARG A 87 8.01 11.13 -3.58
CA ARG A 87 8.33 11.27 -5.00
C ARG A 87 8.99 12.63 -5.23
N ASN A 88 10.21 12.60 -5.74
CA ASN A 88 10.84 13.80 -6.28
C ASN A 88 10.15 14.19 -7.59
N ASN A 89 9.50 15.35 -7.59
CA ASN A 89 8.95 15.95 -8.80
C ASN A 89 10.06 16.70 -9.54
N LYS A 90 10.16 16.48 -10.86
CA LYS A 90 11.11 17.20 -11.72
C LYS A 90 10.77 18.70 -11.82
N MET A 91 9.50 19.03 -11.65
CA MET A 91 8.98 20.39 -11.54
C MET A 91 8.54 20.56 -10.09
N ASP A 92 9.38 21.19 -9.29
CA ASP A 92 9.04 21.58 -7.94
C ASP A 92 8.37 22.96 -8.00
N SER A 93 7.09 23.02 -7.65
CA SER A 93 6.34 24.28 -7.57
C SER A 93 6.80 25.15 -6.39
N ASP A 94 7.39 24.52 -5.38
CA ASP A 94 7.71 25.15 -4.10
C ASP A 94 9.18 25.58 -4.05
N ASP A 95 9.94 25.34 -5.13
CA ASP A 95 11.32 25.79 -5.29
C ASP A 95 11.38 27.33 -5.43
N LEU A 96 11.84 27.98 -4.35
CA LEU A 96 12.01 29.42 -4.30
C LEU A 96 13.23 29.93 -5.08
N ASN A 97 14.08 29.03 -5.60
CA ASN A 97 15.30 29.40 -6.34
C ASN A 97 15.02 29.81 -7.80
N GLY A 98 13.76 29.77 -8.25
CA GLY A 98 13.37 30.26 -9.57
C GLY A 98 13.67 31.75 -9.77
N LEU A 99 14.10 32.12 -10.98
CA LEU A 99 14.27 33.53 -11.36
C LEU A 99 12.91 34.24 -11.30
N LYS A 100 12.80 35.28 -10.47
CA LYS A 100 11.64 36.18 -10.39
C LYS A 100 12.00 37.50 -11.09
N PRO A 101 11.74 37.65 -12.40
CA PRO A 101 12.05 38.88 -13.10
C PRO A 101 11.18 40.02 -12.59
N GLU A 102 11.77 41.19 -12.34
CA GLU A 102 11.02 42.39 -11.90
C GLU A 102 10.05 42.90 -12.98
N LYS A 103 10.37 42.65 -14.26
CA LYS A 103 9.54 43.04 -15.41
C LYS A 103 9.50 41.93 -16.45
N ILE A 104 8.31 41.68 -16.99
CA ILE A 104 8.06 40.73 -18.08
C ILE A 104 7.53 41.52 -19.28
N ASN A 105 8.25 41.50 -20.41
CA ASN A 105 7.84 42.23 -21.62
C ASN A 105 6.71 41.54 -22.39
N GLY A 106 6.39 40.28 -22.08
CA GLY A 106 5.33 39.51 -22.75
C GLY A 106 5.71 38.96 -24.13
N GLU A 107 6.99 38.94 -24.49
CA GLU A 107 7.47 38.22 -25.68
C GLU A 107 7.48 36.71 -25.39
N ILE A 108 6.87 35.92 -26.28
CA ILE A 108 6.83 34.46 -26.18
C ILE A 108 7.53 33.89 -27.41
N GLU A 109 8.51 33.01 -27.19
CA GLU A 109 9.25 32.36 -28.26
C GLU A 109 9.43 30.88 -27.92
N LEU A 110 9.00 30.01 -28.82
CA LEU A 110 9.35 28.59 -28.82
C LEU A 110 10.47 28.38 -29.86
N LYS A 111 11.48 27.57 -29.53
CA LYS A 111 12.63 27.32 -30.42
C LYS A 111 12.80 25.84 -30.66
N GLU A 112 12.55 25.42 -31.91
CA GLU A 112 12.77 24.06 -32.40
C GLU A 112 12.19 22.99 -31.47
N VAL A 113 10.98 23.23 -30.99
CA VAL A 113 10.35 22.38 -29.98
C VAL A 113 9.99 21.03 -30.59
N ASN A 114 10.59 19.99 -30.04
CA ASN A 114 10.24 18.60 -30.26
C ASN A 114 9.49 18.08 -29.03
N PHE A 115 8.29 17.53 -29.21
CA PHE A 115 7.47 17.10 -28.09
C PHE A 115 6.60 15.88 -28.41
N CYS A 116 6.55 14.96 -27.46
CA CYS A 116 5.54 13.91 -27.34
C CYS A 116 5.08 13.80 -25.88
N TYR A 117 3.83 13.41 -25.65
CA TYR A 117 3.37 13.14 -24.30
C TYR A 117 4.04 11.86 -23.76
N PRO A 118 4.45 11.80 -22.47
CA PRO A 118 5.04 10.60 -21.88
C PRO A 118 4.13 9.36 -22.01
N SER A 119 2.82 9.54 -21.95
CA SER A 119 1.87 8.44 -22.13
C SER A 119 1.84 7.87 -23.56
N LYS A 120 2.42 8.58 -24.54
CA LYS A 120 2.39 8.24 -25.98
C LYS A 120 3.72 8.55 -26.68
N PHE A 121 4.81 7.96 -26.19
CA PHE A 121 6.17 8.18 -26.73
C PHE A 121 6.34 7.89 -28.24
N LYS A 122 5.49 7.05 -28.84
CA LYS A 122 5.57 6.71 -30.28
C LYS A 122 4.96 7.77 -31.20
N GLN A 123 4.26 8.77 -30.66
CA GLN A 123 3.57 9.79 -31.44
C GLN A 123 4.12 11.16 -31.09
N MET A 124 4.94 11.71 -32.00
CA MET A 124 5.37 13.11 -31.91
C MET A 124 4.18 14.02 -32.17
N ILE A 125 3.97 14.98 -31.27
CA ILE A 125 2.98 16.05 -31.44
C ILE A 125 3.61 17.21 -32.23
N PHE A 126 4.86 17.56 -31.89
CA PHE A 126 5.62 18.62 -32.56
C PHE A 126 7.00 18.15 -32.97
N VAL A 127 7.42 18.54 -34.16
CA VAL A 127 8.77 18.33 -34.69
C VAL A 127 9.29 19.68 -35.18
N GLY A 128 10.22 20.28 -34.46
CA GLY A 128 10.84 21.57 -34.81
C GLY A 128 9.90 22.79 -34.75
N LEU A 129 8.95 22.83 -33.81
CA LEU A 129 7.98 23.93 -33.73
C LEU A 129 8.63 25.21 -33.16
N SER A 130 8.57 26.32 -33.91
CA SER A 130 9.22 27.60 -33.55
C SER A 130 8.35 28.87 -33.67
N PRO A 131 7.14 28.94 -33.08
CA PRO A 131 6.33 30.15 -33.10
C PRO A 131 6.94 31.25 -32.22
N LYS A 132 6.77 32.49 -32.69
CA LYS A 132 7.15 33.71 -31.98
C LYS A 132 5.96 34.65 -31.89
N VAL A 133 5.67 35.14 -30.69
CA VAL A 133 4.61 36.09 -30.39
C VAL A 133 5.25 37.35 -29.83
N GLN A 134 5.00 38.47 -30.49
CA GLN A 134 5.52 39.76 -30.05
C GLN A 134 4.70 40.30 -28.87
N PRO A 135 5.32 41.10 -27.99
CA PRO A 135 4.60 41.85 -26.96
C PRO A 135 3.39 42.59 -27.51
N MET A 136 2.30 42.62 -26.73
CA MET A 136 1.08 43.36 -27.07
C MET A 136 0.39 42.94 -28.37
N THR A 137 0.69 41.74 -28.89
CA THR A 137 -0.01 41.19 -30.06
C THR A 137 -0.97 40.07 -29.68
N ASN A 138 -2.07 39.98 -30.41
CA ASN A 138 -3.03 38.88 -30.29
C ASN A 138 -2.74 37.86 -31.39
N VAL A 139 -2.47 36.61 -30.99
CA VAL A 139 -2.22 35.51 -31.93
C VAL A 139 -3.25 34.41 -31.71
N ALA A 140 -3.84 33.93 -32.80
CA ALA A 140 -4.81 32.84 -32.79
C ALA A 140 -4.16 31.51 -33.24
N LEU A 141 -4.39 30.44 -32.49
CA LEU A 141 -3.92 29.09 -32.83
C LEU A 141 -4.99 28.29 -33.59
N VAL A 142 -4.89 28.25 -34.92
CA VAL A 142 -5.82 27.54 -35.82
C VAL A 142 -5.24 26.21 -36.34
N GLY A 143 -6.09 25.33 -36.90
CA GLY A 143 -5.72 23.92 -37.20
C GLY A 143 -6.78 22.88 -36.82
N GLN A 144 -6.61 21.66 -37.31
CA GLN A 144 -7.54 20.53 -37.12
C GLN A 144 -7.56 19.99 -35.68
N SER A 145 -8.60 19.21 -35.34
CA SER A 145 -8.63 18.48 -34.07
C SER A 145 -7.42 17.55 -33.96
N GLY A 146 -6.79 17.50 -32.78
CA GLY A 146 -5.59 16.72 -32.54
C GLY A 146 -4.27 17.32 -33.03
N SER A 147 -4.27 18.54 -33.60
CA SER A 147 -3.03 19.21 -34.05
C SER A 147 -2.13 19.74 -32.92
N GLY A 148 -2.52 19.54 -31.66
CA GLY A 148 -1.74 19.93 -30.49
C GLY A 148 -1.91 21.37 -30.00
N LYS A 149 -2.93 22.14 -30.42
CA LYS A 149 -3.08 23.54 -29.92
C LYS A 149 -3.12 23.66 -28.39
N PRO A 150 -3.87 22.81 -27.65
CA PRO A 150 -3.83 22.84 -26.18
C PRO A 150 -2.45 22.50 -25.64
N THR A 151 -1.68 21.67 -26.35
CA THR A 151 -0.29 21.33 -26.01
C THR A 151 0.62 22.56 -26.06
N ILE A 152 0.41 23.50 -26.99
CA ILE A 152 1.19 24.75 -27.04
C ILE A 152 0.96 25.55 -25.75
N ILE A 153 -0.30 25.66 -25.31
CA ILE A 153 -0.66 26.34 -24.06
C ILE A 153 -0.02 25.63 -22.85
N GLY A 154 -0.05 24.29 -22.82
CA GLY A 154 0.57 23.49 -21.78
C GLY A 154 2.11 23.65 -21.71
N LEU A 155 2.78 23.78 -22.86
CA LEU A 155 4.22 24.05 -22.93
C LEU A 155 4.55 25.47 -22.44
N ILE A 156 3.77 26.48 -22.86
CA ILE A 156 3.93 27.88 -22.40
C ILE A 156 3.70 27.99 -20.89
N SER A 157 2.73 27.23 -20.36
CA SER A 157 2.41 27.19 -18.92
C SER A 157 3.31 26.24 -18.13
N ARG A 158 4.30 25.61 -18.79
CA ARG A 158 5.22 24.60 -18.24
C ARG A 158 4.51 23.47 -17.47
N PHE A 159 3.31 23.09 -17.89
CA PHE A 159 2.69 21.83 -17.44
C PHE A 159 3.38 20.60 -18.04
N CYS A 160 4.12 20.79 -19.14
CA CYS A 160 4.97 19.78 -19.75
C CYS A 160 6.31 20.42 -20.14
N ASP A 161 7.40 19.70 -19.91
CA ASP A 161 8.70 20.07 -20.50
C ASP A 161 8.78 19.51 -21.92
N PRO A 162 9.30 20.28 -22.89
CA PRO A 162 9.68 19.73 -24.18
C PRO A 162 10.90 18.79 -24.06
N LEU A 163 11.09 17.92 -25.05
CA LEU A 163 12.28 17.04 -25.09
C LEU A 163 13.58 17.85 -25.32
N SER A 164 13.45 19.03 -25.90
CA SER A 164 14.53 20.00 -26.13
C SER A 164 13.94 21.42 -26.11
N SER A 165 14.69 22.37 -25.54
CA SER A 165 14.47 23.83 -25.48
C SER A 165 13.78 24.41 -24.23
N LYS A 166 13.76 25.76 -24.18
CA LYS A 166 13.45 26.65 -23.05
C LYS A 166 12.21 27.49 -23.41
N VAL A 167 11.24 27.62 -22.49
CA VAL A 167 9.95 28.29 -22.69
C VAL A 167 9.72 29.36 -21.62
N ILE A 168 9.02 30.48 -21.95
CA ILE A 168 8.72 31.61 -21.05
C ILE A 168 7.20 31.95 -21.14
N PHE A 169 6.56 32.22 -19.99
CA PHE A 169 5.10 32.08 -19.64
C PHE A 169 4.18 33.26 -20.08
N ALA A 170 2.82 33.20 -20.15
CA ALA A 170 1.77 32.59 -19.28
C ALA A 170 0.40 32.33 -20.00
N LEU A 171 -0.57 31.55 -19.45
CA LEU A 171 -1.99 31.47 -19.90
C LEU A 171 -3.02 30.82 -18.93
N VAL A 172 -4.33 30.97 -19.24
CA VAL A 172 -5.56 30.52 -18.54
C VAL A 172 -6.22 29.30 -19.23
N SER A 173 -6.89 28.42 -18.47
CA SER A 173 -7.54 27.16 -18.92
C SER A 173 -8.77 27.36 -19.82
N GLN A 174 -9.01 26.40 -20.73
CA GLN A 174 -10.08 26.40 -21.74
C GLN A 174 -11.47 26.04 -21.16
N GLU A 175 -11.52 25.31 -20.05
CA GLU A 175 -12.74 25.05 -19.28
C GLU A 175 -12.56 25.61 -17.86
N PRO A 176 -13.44 26.52 -17.41
CA PRO A 176 -13.35 27.07 -16.06
C PRO A 176 -13.78 26.00 -15.05
N MET A 177 -12.86 25.56 -14.20
CA MET A 177 -13.20 24.79 -13.01
C MET A 177 -13.48 25.76 -11.86
N LEU A 178 -14.68 25.65 -11.28
CA LEU A 178 -15.03 26.34 -10.03
C LEU A 178 -14.87 25.37 -8.86
N PHE A 179 -14.24 25.83 -7.79
CA PHE A 179 -14.23 25.15 -6.51
C PHE A 179 -15.59 25.29 -5.84
N ALA A 180 -15.96 24.28 -5.05
CA ALA A 180 -17.14 24.32 -4.21
C ALA A 180 -16.94 25.37 -3.09
N GLY A 181 -17.48 26.57 -3.31
CA GLY A 181 -17.30 27.74 -2.44
C GLY A 181 -18.03 28.96 -2.97
N ALA A 182 -17.82 30.10 -2.32
CA ALA A 182 -18.41 31.35 -2.78
C ALA A 182 -17.77 31.84 -4.11
N ILE A 183 -18.51 32.64 -4.88
CA ILE A 183 -17.97 33.28 -6.09
C ILE A 183 -16.75 34.13 -5.74
N LEU A 184 -16.79 34.83 -4.60
CA LEU A 184 -15.66 35.64 -4.12
C LEU A 184 -14.41 34.78 -3.85
N GLU A 185 -14.57 33.57 -3.32
CA GLU A 185 -13.46 32.65 -3.04
C GLU A 185 -12.83 32.04 -4.30
N ASN A 186 -13.58 31.98 -5.41
CA ASN A 186 -13.08 31.48 -6.69
C ASN A 186 -12.33 32.55 -7.51
N ILE A 187 -12.51 33.83 -7.19
CA ILE A 187 -11.94 34.97 -7.92
C ILE A 187 -10.85 35.68 -7.09
N SER A 188 -10.85 35.50 -5.76
CA SER A 188 -9.82 36.00 -4.83
C SER A 188 -8.54 35.17 -4.90
#